data_AF-A0A840YTR8-F1
#
_entry.id   AF-A0A840YTR8-F1
#
_cell.length_a   1.000
_cell.length_b   1.000
_cell.length_c   1.000
_cell.angle_alpha   90.00
_cell.angle_beta   90.00
_cell.angle_gamma   90.00
#
_symmetry.space_group_name_H-M   'P 1'
#
loop_
_entity.id
_entity.type
_entity.pdbx_description
1 polymer ?
#
loop_
_entity_poly.entity_id
_entity_poly.type
_entity_poly.pdbx_seq_one_letter_code
_entity_poly.pdbx_strand_id
1 'polypeptide(L)'
;MAVFNKDMIELATKNKNFQKEVYYDENCQVVLMSIEPGEDIGEETHDADQTTFFVAGEGQALVDGSRTKVTPTTWLLFRRARSITSSTRAMNP
;
A
#
# COMPACT_ATOMS: atom_id res chain seq x y z
N MET A 1 16.45 15.29 14.45
CA MET A 1 16.14 14.25 13.45
C MET A 1 16.80 14.59 12.13
N ALA A 2 17.38 13.61 11.45
CA ALA A 2 17.76 13.75 10.05
C ALA A 2 16.49 13.75 9.18
N VAL A 3 16.44 14.58 8.15
CA VAL A 3 15.31 14.63 7.21
C VAL A 3 15.26 13.31 6.43
N PHE A 4 14.11 12.64 6.41
CA PHE A 4 13.88 11.50 5.53
C PHE A 4 13.52 12.01 4.12
N ASN A 5 14.52 12.05 3.24
CA ASN A 5 14.38 12.47 1.84
C ASN A 5 14.90 11.34 0.94
N LYS A 6 13.98 10.65 0.24
CA LYS A 6 14.25 9.50 -0.63
C LYS A 6 13.33 9.52 -1.85
N ASP A 7 13.79 8.95 -2.95
CA ASP A 7 12.94 8.65 -4.10
C ASP A 7 12.08 7.41 -3.78
N MET A 8 10.82 7.66 -3.45
CA MET A 8 9.89 6.59 -3.07
C MET A 8 9.47 5.72 -4.26
N ILE A 9 9.48 6.26 -5.48
CA ILE A 9 9.13 5.50 -6.70
C ILE A 9 10.23 4.49 -7.00
N GLU A 10 11.49 4.93 -6.94
CA GLU A 10 12.65 4.05 -7.13
C GLU A 10 12.68 2.94 -6.07
N LEU A 11 12.50 3.31 -4.79
CA LEU A 11 12.51 2.35 -3.70
C LEU A 11 11.37 1.33 -3.80
N ALA A 12 10.15 1.77 -4.13
CA ALA A 12 9.00 0.89 -4.30
C ALA A 12 9.20 -0.06 -5.48
N THR A 13 9.67 0.43 -6.63
CA THR A 13 9.85 -0.39 -7.85
C THR A 13 10.94 -1.45 -7.68
N LYS A 14 11.95 -1.18 -6.84
CA LYS A 14 13.03 -2.14 -6.52
C LYS A 14 12.66 -3.10 -5.39
N ASN A 15 11.61 -2.83 -4.63
CA ASN A 15 11.18 -3.65 -3.51
C ASN A 15 10.51 -4.94 -4.01
N LYS A 16 11.02 -6.08 -3.54
CA LYS A 16 10.45 -7.42 -3.79
C LYS A 16 9.85 -8.06 -2.54
N ASN A 17 9.93 -7.36 -1.41
CA ASN A 17 9.41 -7.87 -0.15
C ASN A 17 7.92 -7.55 -0.09
N PHE A 18 7.12 -8.50 0.38
CA PHE A 18 5.71 -8.29 0.67
C PHE A 18 5.48 -7.02 1.51
N GLN A 19 6.29 -6.84 2.54
CA GLN A 19 6.32 -5.62 3.35
C GLN A 19 7.76 -5.29 3.74
N LYS A 20 8.11 -4.01 3.66
CA LYS A 20 9.41 -3.48 4.09
C LYS A 20 9.22 -2.10 4.71
N GLU A 21 9.50 -2.00 6.01
CA GLU A 21 9.59 -0.71 6.68
C GLU A 21 10.81 0.09 6.18
N VAL A 22 10.59 1.36 5.86
CA VAL A 22 11.66 2.28 5.42
C VAL A 22 11.79 3.50 6.30
N TYR A 23 10.77 3.80 7.10
CA TYR A 23 10.79 4.83 8.12
C TYR A 23 9.81 4.46 9.24
N TYR A 24 10.21 4.73 10.49
CA TYR A 24 9.37 4.53 11.66
C TYR A 24 9.71 5.55 12.75
N ASP A 25 8.68 6.17 13.31
CA ASP A 25 8.72 6.92 14.56
C ASP A 25 7.37 6.76 15.32
N GLU A 26 7.26 7.40 16.48
CA GLU A 26 6.08 7.32 17.36
C GLU A 26 4.76 7.82 16.72
N ASN A 27 4.84 8.62 15.66
CA ASN A 27 3.72 9.28 14.99
C ASN A 27 3.55 8.87 13.52
N CYS A 28 4.56 8.26 12.89
CA CYS A 28 4.56 7.96 11.47
C CYS A 28 5.34 6.68 11.14
N GLN A 29 4.74 5.84 10.30
CA GLN A 29 5.39 4.70 9.69
C GLN A 29 5.25 4.77 8.17
N VAL A 30 6.33 4.46 7.46
CA VAL A 30 6.33 4.30 6.01
C VAL A 30 6.79 2.90 5.67
N VAL A 31 5.90 2.15 5.00
CA VAL A 31 6.17 0.81 4.51
C VAL A 31 6.09 0.78 2.98
N LEU A 32 6.93 -0.04 2.38
CA LEU A 32 6.85 -0.43 0.99
C LEU A 32 6.27 -1.82 0.91
N MET A 33 5.42 -2.06 -0.08
CA MET A 33 4.83 -3.37 -0.32
C MET A 33 5.01 -3.78 -1.77
N SER A 34 5.23 -5.07 -1.99
CA SER A 34 5.29 -5.70 -3.31
C SER A 34 4.39 -6.92 -3.25
N ILE A 35 3.25 -6.84 -3.96
CA ILE A 35 2.14 -7.79 -3.82
C ILE A 35 2.00 -8.51 -5.14
N GLU A 36 2.33 -9.80 -5.15
CA GLU A 36 2.23 -10.62 -6.34
C GLU A 36 0.77 -10.89 -6.70
N PRO A 37 0.45 -11.14 -7.98
CA PRO A 37 -0.91 -11.44 -8.39
C PRO A 37 -1.52 -12.61 -7.62
N GLY A 38 -2.70 -12.39 -7.04
CA GLY A 38 -3.40 -13.38 -6.23
C GLY A 38 -3.00 -13.40 -4.75
N GLU A 39 -2.01 -12.61 -4.33
CA GLU A 39 -1.79 -12.31 -2.93
C GLU A 39 -2.81 -11.29 -2.42
N ASP A 40 -3.03 -11.33 -1.11
CA ASP A 40 -3.85 -10.37 -0.39
C ASP A 40 -2.99 -9.70 0.68
N ILE A 41 -3.16 -8.38 0.84
CA ILE A 41 -2.57 -7.63 1.97
C ILE A 41 -3.13 -8.17 3.29
N GLY A 42 -4.38 -8.63 3.28
CA GLY A 42 -5.10 -9.12 4.45
C GLY A 42 -5.95 -8.04 5.12
N GLU A 43 -6.83 -8.49 6.00
CA GLU A 43 -7.70 -7.61 6.78
C GLU A 43 -6.96 -7.09 8.02
N GLU A 44 -6.55 -5.81 7.99
CA GLU A 44 -5.94 -5.13 9.13
C GLU A 44 -6.88 -4.09 9.73
N THR A 45 -6.89 -3.96 11.06
CA THR A 45 -7.59 -2.87 11.75
C THR A 45 -6.56 -2.05 12.51
N HIS A 46 -6.42 -0.77 12.17
CA HIS A 46 -5.48 0.15 12.81
C HIS A 46 -6.20 1.36 13.39
N ASP A 47 -5.77 1.81 14.58
CA ASP A 47 -6.30 3.03 15.23
C ASP A 47 -5.76 4.33 14.63
N ALA A 48 -4.83 4.21 13.68
CA ALA A 48 -4.24 5.31 12.92
C ALA A 48 -4.96 5.56 11.59
N ASP A 49 -4.79 6.77 11.03
CA ASP A 49 -5.11 7.01 9.64
C ASP A 49 -4.02 6.40 8.76
N GLN A 50 -4.41 5.80 7.63
CA GLN A 50 -3.44 5.22 6.71
C GLN A 50 -3.73 5.68 5.29
N THR A 51 -2.64 5.85 4.54
CA THR A 51 -2.69 6.12 3.12
C THR A 51 -1.85 5.12 2.36
N THR A 52 -2.31 4.75 1.16
CA THR A 52 -1.60 3.85 0.26
C THR A 52 -1.49 4.53 -1.09
N PHE A 53 -0.25 4.74 -1.54
CA PHE A 53 0.05 5.27 -2.85
C PHE A 53 0.52 4.15 -3.77
N PHE A 54 -0.18 3.95 -4.88
CA PHE A 54 0.11 2.87 -5.82
C PHE A 54 1.12 3.36 -6.87
N VAL A 55 2.32 2.77 -6.86
CA VAL A 55 3.42 3.14 -7.75
C VAL A 55 3.35 2.38 -9.09
N ALA A 56 2.97 1.11 -9.06
CA ALA A 56 2.89 0.26 -10.25
C ALA A 56 1.81 -0.83 -10.07
N GLY A 57 1.41 -1.44 -11.19
CA GLY A 57 0.38 -2.49 -11.21
C GLY A 57 -1.04 -1.96 -11.11
N GLU A 58 -2.01 -2.86 -11.21
CA GLU A 58 -3.43 -2.57 -11.04
C GLU A 58 -4.06 -3.56 -10.07
N GLY A 59 -5.06 -3.10 -9.33
CA GLY A 59 -5.76 -3.94 -8.36
C GLY A 59 -7.13 -3.39 -8.01
N GLN A 60 -7.74 -4.01 -7.01
CA GLN A 60 -8.97 -3.55 -6.41
C GLN A 60 -8.77 -3.45 -4.90
N ALA A 61 -8.97 -2.25 -4.34
CA ALA A 61 -9.01 -2.04 -2.90
C ALA A 61 -10.45 -2.26 -2.39
N LEU A 62 -10.59 -2.97 -1.27
CA LEU A 62 -11.83 -3.08 -0.51
C LEU A 62 -11.62 -2.36 0.83
N VAL A 63 -12.40 -1.31 1.08
CA VAL A 63 -12.34 -0.52 2.33
C VAL A 63 -13.78 -0.36 2.85
N ASP A 64 -14.04 -0.82 4.08
CA ASP A 64 -15.38 -0.78 4.71
C ASP A 64 -16.51 -1.29 3.80
N GLY A 65 -16.25 -2.35 3.02
CA GLY A 65 -17.22 -2.93 2.07
C GLY A 65 -17.31 -2.21 0.71
N SER A 66 -16.64 -1.07 0.54
CA SER A 66 -16.59 -0.34 -0.72
C SER A 66 -15.40 -0.79 -1.59
N ARG A 67 -15.68 -1.19 -2.84
CA ARG A 67 -14.66 -1.63 -3.80
C ARG A 67 -14.27 -0.47 -4.71
N THR A 68 -12.96 -0.21 -4.80
CA THR A 68 -12.41 0.83 -5.69
C THR A 68 -11.28 0.26 -6.53
N LYS A 69 -11.28 0.54 -7.84
CA LYS A 69 -10.16 0.19 -8.73
C LYS A 69 -8.96 1.09 -8.37
N VAL A 70 -7.79 0.49 -8.25
CA VAL A 70 -6.52 1.20 -8.05
C VAL A 70 -5.59 0.95 -9.23
N THR A 71 -4.95 2.01 -9.69
CA THR A 71 -3.96 2.02 -10.78
C THR A 71 -2.74 2.82 -10.34
N PRO A 72 -1.62 2.83 -11.10
CA PRO A 72 -0.51 3.70 -10.78
C PRO A 72 -0.98 5.15 -10.65
N THR A 73 -0.40 5.90 -9.72
CA THR A 73 -0.77 7.28 -9.32
C THR A 73 -2.05 7.41 -8.47
N THR A 74 -2.74 6.31 -8.16
CA THR A 74 -3.86 6.35 -7.22
C THR A 74 -3.35 6.57 -5.80
N TRP A 75 -3.96 7.53 -5.10
CA TRP A 75 -3.74 7.75 -3.67
C TRP A 75 -5.02 7.44 -2.90
N LEU A 76 -4.95 6.44 -2.03
CA LEU A 76 -6.06 5.99 -1.22
C LEU A 76 -5.82 6.44 0.22
N LEU A 77 -6.79 7.13 0.83
CA LEU A 77 -6.78 7.52 2.24
C LEU A 77 -7.98 6.88 2.92
N PHE A 78 -7.76 6.31 4.10
CA PHE A 78 -8.83 5.82 4.94
C PHE A 78 -8.50 6.11 6.41
N ARG A 79 -9.52 6.60 7.12
CA ARG A 79 -9.41 7.05 8.51
C ARG A 79 -9.81 5.91 9.43
N ARG A 80 -8.90 5.43 10.29
CA ARG A 80 -9.21 4.41 11.32
C ARG A 80 -10.02 3.23 10.78
N ALA A 81 -9.69 2.79 9.55
CA ALA A 81 -10.54 1.87 8.82
C ALA A 81 -10.11 0.42 9.01
N ARG A 82 -11.10 -0.45 8.82
CA ARG A 82 -10.98 -1.90 8.89
C ARG A 82 -10.79 -2.42 7.47
N SER A 83 -9.75 -3.21 7.31
CA SER A 83 -9.43 -4.02 6.13
C SER A 83 -9.01 -3.23 4.89
N ILE A 84 -7.86 -3.61 4.33
CA ILE A 84 -7.47 -3.26 2.96
C ILE A 84 -7.20 -4.58 2.25
N THR A 85 -8.18 -5.11 1.54
CA THR A 85 -7.87 -6.15 0.56
C THR A 85 -7.46 -5.48 -0.73
N SER A 86 -6.20 -5.58 -1.13
CA SER A 86 -5.79 -5.28 -2.50
C SER A 86 -5.44 -6.58 -3.22
N SER A 87 -6.37 -7.12 -4.02
CA SER A 87 -6.03 -8.22 -4.92
C SER A 87 -5.49 -7.63 -6.22
N THR A 88 -4.20 -7.79 -6.47
CA THR A 88 -3.63 -7.56 -7.80
C THR A 88 -4.15 -8.64 -8.74
N ARG A 89 -4.91 -8.23 -9.77
CA ARG A 89 -5.38 -9.18 -10.78
C ARG A 89 -4.20 -9.43 -11.72
N ALA A 90 -3.80 -10.69 -11.91
CA ALA A 90 -2.93 -11.03 -13.02
C ALA A 90 -3.68 -10.63 -14.30
N MET A 91 -3.22 -9.58 -15.01
CA MET A 91 -3.54 -9.46 -16.42
C MET A 91 -2.77 -10.58 -17.11
N ASN A 92 -3.45 -11.72 -17.32
CA ASN A 92 -3.01 -12.64 -18.35
C ASN A 92 -3.08 -11.88 -19.70
N PRO A 93 -2.11 -12.09 -20.60
CA PRO A 93 -2.05 -11.39 -21.89
C PRO A 93 -3.27 -11.64 -22.78
#